data_AF-A0A1J3DFS6-F1
#
_entry.id   AF-A0A1J3DFS6-F1
#
_cell.length_a   1.000
_cell.length_b   1.000
_cell.length_c   1.000
_cell.angle_alpha   90.00
_cell.angle_beta   90.00
_cell.angle_gamma   90.00
#
_symmetry.space_group_name_H-M   'P 1'
#
loop_
_entity.id
_entity.type
_entity.pdbx_description
1 polymer ?
#
loop_
_entity_poly.entity_id
_entity_poly.type
_entity_poly.pdbx_seq_one_letter_code
_entity_poly.pdbx_strand_id
1 'polypeptide(L)'
;KKNPKSPWISFPVLIKSISRFLSLSQILLVQKHYKEHQDRKLSRSELIQRLRSITGDRLLVHIIKSFGQKASEGSRPINGQ
;
A
#
# COMPACT_ATOMS: atom_id res chain seq x y z
N LYS A 1 9.23 -19.84 14.61
CA LYS A 1 8.11 -18.92 14.26
C LYS A 1 8.66 -17.82 13.34
N LYS A 2 8.50 -17.95 12.01
CA LYS A 2 9.04 -16.98 11.04
C LYS A 2 8.10 -15.77 11.00
N ASN A 3 8.44 -14.72 11.75
CA ASN A 3 7.86 -13.39 11.58
C ASN A 3 8.17 -12.95 10.14
N PRO A 4 7.20 -12.65 9.28
CA PRO A 4 7.54 -12.17 7.95
C PRO A 4 8.10 -10.75 8.09
N LYS A 5 9.33 -10.57 7.60
CA LYS A 5 10.08 -9.30 7.50
C LYS A 5 9.45 -8.29 6.53
N SER A 6 8.16 -8.41 6.22
CA SER A 6 7.44 -7.51 5.32
C SER A 6 6.43 -6.72 6.16
N PRO A 7 6.45 -5.38 6.13
CA PRO A 7 5.50 -4.61 6.90
C PRO A 7 4.09 -4.95 6.43
N TRP A 8 3.27 -5.43 7.36
CA TRP A 8 1.86 -5.64 7.13
C TRP A 8 1.19 -4.28 6.96
N ILE A 9 1.16 -3.78 5.74
CA ILE A 9 0.41 -2.57 5.42
C ILE A 9 -1.07 -2.91 5.34
N SER A 10 -1.88 -2.24 6.17
CA SER A 10 -3.33 -2.32 6.08
C SER A 10 -3.82 -1.61 4.80
N PHE A 11 -4.85 -2.15 4.15
CA PHE A 11 -5.46 -1.53 2.96
C PHE A 11 -5.80 -0.05 3.11
N PRO A 12 -6.40 0.42 4.22
CA PRO A 12 -6.65 1.85 4.41
C PRO A 12 -5.38 2.70 4.30
N VAL A 13 -4.25 2.20 4.83
CA VAL A 13 -2.96 2.89 4.81
C VAL A 13 -2.38 2.92 3.40
N LEU A 14 -2.48 1.80 2.66
CA LEU A 14 -2.09 1.72 1.26
C LEU A 14 -2.90 2.72 0.43
N ILE A 15 -4.24 2.71 0.58
CA ILE A 15 -5.18 3.59 -0.13
C ILE A 15 -4.91 5.07 0.17
N LYS A 16 -4.72 5.43 1.45
CA LYS A 16 -4.38 6.80 1.85
C LYS A 16 -3.06 7.25 1.22
N SER A 17 -2.11 6.34 1.08
CA SER A 17 -0.79 6.65 0.52
C SER A 17 -0.84 6.89 -0.99
N ILE A 18 -1.50 6.00 -1.75
CA ILE A 18 -1.70 6.18 -3.19
C ILE A 18 -2.57 7.40 -3.49
N SER A 19 -3.55 7.72 -2.63
CA SER A 19 -4.44 8.86 -2.82
C SER A 19 -3.71 10.20 -2.90
N ARG A 20 -2.48 10.30 -2.37
CA ARG A 20 -1.65 11.52 -2.48
C ARG A 20 -0.97 11.67 -3.84
N PHE A 21 -0.89 10.59 -4.61
CA PHE A 21 -0.25 10.55 -5.93
C PHE A 21 -1.26 10.39 -7.07
N LEU A 22 -2.55 10.22 -6.75
CA LEU A 22 -3.62 10.01 -7.70
C LEU A 22 -4.43 11.30 -7.91
N SER A 23 -4.98 11.47 -9.11
CA SER A 23 -5.98 12.51 -9.40
C SER A 23 -7.33 12.18 -8.76
N LEU A 24 -8.18 13.19 -8.55
CA LEU A 24 -9.53 13.04 -7.98
C LEU A 24 -10.34 11.88 -8.60
N SER A 25 -10.35 11.76 -9.93
CA SER A 25 -11.07 10.68 -10.63
C SER A 25 -10.57 9.28 -10.23
N GLN A 26 -9.26 9.11 -10.07
CA GLN A 26 -8.66 7.83 -9.67
C GLN A 26 -8.93 7.53 -8.18
N ILE A 27 -8.87 8.56 -7.33
CA ILE A 27 -9.20 8.44 -5.90
C ILE A 27 -10.64 7.96 -5.73
N LEU A 28 -11.59 8.56 -6.45
CA LEU A 28 -13.00 8.15 -6.42
C LEU A 28 -13.18 6.68 -6.83
N LEU A 29 -12.44 6.24 -7.86
CA LEU A 29 -12.47 4.84 -8.31
C LEU A 29 -11.94 3.88 -7.24
N VAL A 30 -10.81 4.22 -6.61
CA VAL A 30 -10.24 3.45 -5.51
C VAL A 30 -11.19 3.39 -4.31
N GLN A 31 -11.80 4.51 -3.93
CA GLN A 31 -12.78 4.57 -2.84
C GLN A 31 -13.99 3.69 -3.11
N LYS A 32 -14.50 3.70 -4.36
CA LYS A 32 -15.58 2.81 -4.78
C LYS A 32 -15.18 1.34 -4.58
N HIS A 33 -14.02 0.91 -5.10
CA HIS A 33 -13.56 -0.47 -4.93
C HIS A 33 -13.31 -0.86 -3.47
N TYR A 34 -12.83 0.09 -2.65
CA TYR A 34 -12.63 -0.13 -1.23
C TYR A 34 -13.97 -0.35 -0.49
N LYS A 35 -15.00 0.43 -0.84
CA LYS A 35 -16.36 0.24 -0.30
C LYS A 35 -16.93 -1.13 -0.68
N GLU A 36 -16.76 -1.58 -1.92
CA GLU A 36 -17.17 -2.92 -2.36
C GLU A 36 -16.44 -4.04 -1.59
N HIS A 37 -15.16 -3.83 -1.24
CA HIS A 37 -14.41 -4.76 -0.40
C HIS A 37 -14.94 -4.77 1.05
N GLN A 38 -15.31 -3.61 1.61
CA GLN A 38 -15.96 -3.55 2.93
C GLN A 38 -17.32 -4.24 2.94
N ASP A 39 -18.05 -4.18 1.83
CA ASP A 39 -19.34 -4.87 1.62
C ASP A 39 -19.17 -6.37 1.32
N ARG A 40 -17.95 -6.92 1.41
CA ARG A 40 -17.58 -8.31 1.08
C ARG A 40 -17.87 -8.73 -0.37
N LYS A 41 -18.21 -7.80 -1.26
CA LYS A 41 -18.41 -8.04 -2.69
C LYS A 41 -17.09 -8.21 -3.45
N LEU A 42 -16.01 -7.67 -2.89
CA LEU A 42 -14.71 -7.63 -3.56
C LEU A 42 -13.64 -8.26 -2.67
N SER A 43 -12.98 -9.29 -3.18
CA SER A 43 -11.94 -10.01 -2.44
C SER A 43 -10.65 -9.20 -2.32
N ARG A 44 -9.83 -9.56 -1.33
CA ARG A 44 -8.50 -8.94 -1.11
C ARG A 44 -7.65 -8.89 -2.39
N SER A 45 -7.59 -10.00 -3.13
CA SER A 45 -6.80 -10.12 -4.37
C SER A 45 -7.34 -9.21 -5.47
N GLU A 46 -8.66 -9.14 -5.62
CA GLU A 46 -9.32 -8.26 -6.58
C GLU A 46 -9.02 -6.78 -6.27
N LEU A 47 -9.04 -6.39 -4.99
CA LEU A 47 -8.75 -5.01 -4.61
C LEU A 47 -7.32 -4.65 -5.00
N ILE A 48 -6.36 -5.55 -4.74
CA ILE A 48 -4.96 -5.38 -5.13
C ILE A 48 -4.82 -5.26 -6.65
N GLN A 49 -5.52 -6.09 -7.44
CA GLN A 49 -5.47 -6.00 -8.91
C GLN A 49 -6.04 -4.68 -9.42
N ARG A 50 -7.18 -4.23 -8.89
CA ARG A 50 -7.77 -2.93 -9.27
C ARG A 50 -6.83 -1.78 -8.91
N LEU A 51 -6.25 -1.80 -7.71
CA LEU A 51 -5.24 -0.84 -7.29
C LEU A 51 -4.03 -0.85 -8.24
N ARG A 52 -3.51 -2.02 -8.61
CA ARG A 52 -2.41 -2.17 -9.56
C ARG A 52 -2.75 -1.56 -10.93
N SER A 53 -3.98 -1.76 -11.41
CA SER A 53 -4.45 -1.20 -12.68
C SER A 53 -4.61 0.32 -12.65
N ILE A 54 -5.03 0.89 -11.51
CA ILE A 54 -5.28 2.33 -11.34
C ILE A 54 -3.99 3.10 -11.11
N THR A 55 -3.18 2.63 -10.16
CA THR A 55 -1.95 3.31 -9.73
C THR A 55 -0.75 2.93 -10.59
N GLY A 56 -0.79 1.77 -11.24
CA GLY A 56 0.37 1.16 -11.87
C GLY A 56 1.31 0.49 -10.87
N ASP A 57 2.05 -0.50 -11.36
CA ASP A 57 3.00 -1.27 -10.56
C ASP A 57 4.10 -0.43 -9.95
N ARG A 58 4.60 0.56 -10.69
CA ARG A 58 5.71 1.40 -10.24
C ARG A 58 5.34 2.14 -8.96
N LEU A 59 4.11 2.66 -8.88
CA LEU A 59 3.63 3.42 -7.73
C LEU A 59 3.32 2.50 -6.56
N LEU A 60 2.71 1.33 -6.83
CA LEU A 60 2.43 0.33 -5.81
C LEU A 60 3.72 -0.19 -5.15
N VAL A 61 4.72 -0.53 -5.97
CA VAL A 61 6.04 -0.98 -5.49
C VAL A 61 6.76 0.13 -4.72
N HIS A 62 6.71 1.38 -5.21
CA HIS A 62 7.34 2.51 -4.51
C HIS A 62 6.74 2.69 -3.10
N ILE A 63 5.42 2.59 -2.98
CA ILE A 63 4.75 2.72 -1.69
C ILE A 63 5.07 1.54 -0.79
N ILE A 64 4.95 0.29 -1.27
CA ILE A 64 5.30 -0.89 -0.48
C ILE A 64 6.76 -0.83 0.01
N LYS A 65 7.70 -0.38 -0.82
CA LYS A 65 9.10 -0.14 -0.44
C LYS A 65 9.25 0.98 0.59
N SER A 66 8.48 2.06 0.47
CA SER A 66 8.48 3.17 1.44
C SER A 66 8.01 2.69 2.81
N PHE A 67 6.94 1.90 2.87
CA PHE A 67 6.47 1.25 4.11
C PHE A 67 7.44 0.18 4.63
N GLY A 68 8.10 -0.55 3.72
CA GLY A 68 9.22 -1.47 3.96
C GLY A 68 10.29 -0.88 4.86
N GLN A 69 10.73 0.33 4.50
CA GLN A 69 11.86 0.99 5.14
C GLN A 69 11.48 1.62 6.49
N LYS A 70 10.23 2.07 6.68
CA LYS A 70 9.79 2.66 7.96
C LYS A 70 9.73 1.64 9.10
N ALA A 71 9.70 0.34 8.81
CA ALA A 71 9.75 -0.73 9.81
C ALA A 71 11.19 -1.15 10.18
N SER A 72 12.20 -0.65 9.47
CA SER A 72 13.62 -0.98 9.71
C SER A 72 14.49 0.22 10.09
N GLU A 73 13.97 1.44 10.10
CA GLU A 73 14.68 2.61 10.63
C GLU A 73 14.53 2.70 12.15
N GLY A 74 15.09 1.68 12.80
CA GLY A 74 15.18 1.59 14.25
C GLY A 74 16.25 0.59 14.59
N SER A 75 17.44 0.71 13.98
CA SER A 75 18.74 0.16 14.40
C SER A 75 19.74 0.21 13.24
N ARG A 76 20.42 1.34 13.03
CA ARG A 76 21.87 1.34 12.77
C ARG A 76 22.46 2.62 13.36
N PRO A 77 23.25 2.53 14.44
CA PRO A 77 24.01 3.68 14.90
C PRO A 77 25.05 4.05 13.85
N ILE A 78 25.27 5.36 13.76
CA ILE A 78 26.51 5.98 13.32
C ILE A 78 27.71 5.20 13.89
N ASN A 79 28.58 4.66 13.04
CA ASN A 79 29.96 4.44 13.43
C ASN A 79 30.85 4.58 12.21
N GLY A 80 31.81 5.49 12.33
CA GLY A 80 32.73 5.87 11.27
C GLY A 80 33.72 4.77 10.89
N GLN A 81 34.19 4.90 9.67
CA GLN A 81 35.59 4.82 9.29
C GLN A 81 35.81 5.71 8.07
#